data_AF-A0A9E5R4Y1-F1
#
_entry.id   AF-A0A9E5R4Y1-F1
#
_cell.length_a   1.000
_cell.length_b   1.000
_cell.length_c   1.000
_cell.angle_alpha   90.00
_cell.angle_beta   90.00
_cell.angle_gamma   90.00
#
_symmetry.space_group_name_H-M   'P 1'
#
loop_
_entity.id
_entity.type
_entity.pdbx_description
1 polymer ?
#
loop_
_entity_poly.entity_id
_entity_poly.type
_entity_poly.pdbx_seq_one_letter_code
_entity_poly.pdbx_strand_id
1 'polypeptide(L)'
;MKIQAFTSPHVFEALRPEWNALLQNSQQNYVFLTHEWQSTWWQAYHPGELWVLTLRDEADNLQAIFPWFIHTQPEKGRIVRWIGCVEVTDYLGAILQKTPGRSPAGYGCGLSGGAQRPLRPH
;
A
#
# COMPACT_ATOMS: atom_id res chain seq x y z
N MET A 1 3.72 -17.78 0.56
CA MET A 1 3.99 -16.34 0.38
C MET A 1 5.39 -16.14 -0.17
N LYS A 2 5.55 -15.37 -1.25
CA LYS A 2 6.83 -15.09 -1.92
C LYS A 2 7.05 -13.58 -2.01
N ILE A 3 8.23 -13.11 -1.60
CA ILE A 3 8.65 -11.71 -1.73
C ILE A 3 9.68 -11.61 -2.85
N GLN A 4 9.52 -10.61 -3.71
CA GLN A 4 10.49 -10.33 -4.78
C GLN A 4 10.83 -8.83 -4.80
N ALA A 5 12.12 -8.53 -4.97
CA ALA A 5 12.62 -7.18 -5.15
C ALA A 5 13.00 -6.94 -6.62
N PHE A 6 12.61 -5.78 -7.14
CA PHE A 6 12.95 -5.32 -8.48
C PHE A 6 13.73 -4.01 -8.38
N THR A 7 14.89 -3.99 -9.05
CA THR A 7 15.79 -2.83 -9.07
C THR A 7 15.93 -2.21 -10.47
N SER A 8 15.13 -2.68 -11.43
CA SER A 8 15.13 -2.21 -12.81
C SER A 8 13.78 -1.61 -13.18
N PRO A 9 13.74 -0.46 -13.91
CA PRO A 9 12.51 0.18 -14.38
C PRO A 9 11.62 -0.73 -15.23
N HIS A 10 12.14 -1.83 -15.77
CA HIS A 10 11.35 -2.83 -16.50
C HIS A 10 10.22 -3.42 -15.65
N VAL A 11 10.30 -3.32 -14.32
CA VAL A 11 9.23 -3.73 -13.40
C VAL A 11 7.90 -3.04 -13.69
N PHE A 12 7.91 -1.78 -14.13
CA PHE A 12 6.67 -1.06 -14.43
C PHE A 12 5.93 -1.74 -15.58
N GLU A 13 6.62 -2.03 -16.69
CA GLU A 13 6.01 -2.76 -17.81
C GLU A 13 5.62 -4.20 -17.45
N ALA A 14 6.45 -4.88 -16.66
CA ALA A 14 6.18 -6.26 -16.25
C ALA A 14 4.95 -6.39 -15.34
N LEU A 15 4.76 -5.44 -14.42
CA LEU A 15 3.63 -5.44 -13.48
C LEU A 15 2.41 -4.68 -14.00
N ARG A 16 2.52 -3.92 -15.11
CA ARG A 16 1.43 -3.11 -15.67
C ARG A 16 0.03 -3.78 -15.69
N PRO A 17 -0.13 -5.03 -16.19
CA PRO A 17 -1.46 -5.64 -16.26
C PRO A 17 -2.10 -5.93 -14.89
N GLU A 18 -1.28 -6.20 -13.87
CA GLU A 18 -1.73 -6.60 -12.53
C GLU A 18 -1.68 -5.46 -11.50
N TRP A 19 -0.87 -4.43 -11.74
CA TRP A 19 -0.70 -3.28 -10.84
C TRP A 19 -2.01 -2.53 -10.59
N ASN A 20 -2.65 -2.09 -11.67
CA ASN A 20 -3.90 -1.34 -11.56
C ASN A 20 -5.07 -2.24 -11.12
N ALA A 21 -5.03 -3.53 -11.44
CA ALA A 21 -6.01 -4.49 -10.92
C ALA A 21 -5.90 -4.67 -9.40
N LEU A 22 -4.68 -4.75 -8.86
CA LEU A 22 -4.43 -4.75 -7.43
C LEU A 22 -4.89 -3.44 -6.79
N LEU A 23 -4.56 -2.30 -7.39
CA LEU A 23 -4.92 -0.99 -6.88
C LEU A 23 -6.43 -0.77 -6.80
N GLN A 24 -7.17 -1.19 -7.84
CA GLN A 24 -8.64 -1.15 -7.85
C GLN A 24 -9.26 -1.96 -6.71
N ASN A 25 -8.59 -3.04 -6.28
CA ASN A 25 -9.02 -3.90 -5.18
C ASN A 25 -8.38 -3.52 -3.83
N SER A 26 -7.61 -2.43 -3.77
CA SER A 26 -6.97 -1.91 -2.56
C SER A 26 -7.89 -0.92 -1.83
N GLN A 27 -7.65 -0.75 -0.53
CA GLN A 27 -8.30 0.32 0.24
C GLN A 27 -7.77 1.71 -0.12
N GLN A 28 -6.59 1.78 -0.76
CA GLN A 28 -5.90 3.02 -1.12
C GLN A 28 -5.89 3.19 -2.64
N ASN A 29 -7.06 3.25 -3.28
CA ASN A 29 -7.18 3.46 -4.72
C ASN A 29 -7.00 4.94 -5.10
N TYR A 30 -5.77 5.45 -4.95
CA TYR A 30 -5.40 6.83 -5.25
C TYR A 30 -4.69 6.95 -6.58
N VAL A 31 -4.90 8.06 -7.29
CA VAL A 31 -4.23 8.35 -8.58
C VAL A 31 -2.70 8.28 -8.48
N PHE A 32 -2.14 8.69 -7.34
CA PHE A 32 -0.69 8.67 -7.09
C PHE A 32 -0.10 7.27 -7.00
N LEU A 33 -0.94 6.24 -6.84
CA LEU A 33 -0.52 4.85 -6.77
C LEU A 33 -0.77 4.10 -8.08
N THR A 34 -1.35 4.73 -9.10
CA THR A 34 -1.56 4.10 -10.40
C THR A 34 -0.22 3.79 -11.06
N HIS A 35 -0.20 2.75 -11.89
CA HIS A 35 0.97 2.42 -12.70
C HIS A 35 1.44 3.65 -13.48
N GLU A 36 0.52 4.36 -14.12
CA GLU A 36 0.81 5.51 -14.98
C GLU A 36 1.50 6.63 -14.21
N TRP A 37 1.02 6.95 -13.00
CA TRP A 37 1.66 7.98 -12.18
C TRP A 37 3.04 7.55 -11.73
N GLN A 38 3.17 6.33 -11.19
CA GLN A 38 4.42 5.83 -10.64
C GLN A 38 5.50 5.65 -11.72
N SER A 39 5.14 5.14 -12.90
CA SER A 39 6.06 5.00 -14.03
C SER A 39 6.49 6.37 -14.57
N THR A 40 5.55 7.31 -14.72
CA THR A 40 5.83 8.66 -15.23
C THR A 40 6.71 9.43 -14.25
N TRP A 41 6.42 9.37 -12.95
CA TRP A 41 7.22 10.02 -11.93
C TRP A 41 8.64 9.46 -11.92
N TRP A 42 8.79 8.14 -11.99
CA TRP A 42 10.10 7.51 -12.06
C TRP A 42 10.88 7.98 -13.29
N GLN A 43 10.24 7.97 -14.47
CA GLN A 43 10.81 8.42 -15.73
C GLN A 43 11.20 9.91 -15.73
N ALA A 44 10.49 10.75 -15.00
CA ALA A 44 10.79 12.19 -14.93
C ALA A 44 11.98 12.49 -14.00
N TYR A 45 12.02 11.87 -12.81
CA TYR A 45 12.93 12.29 -11.75
C TYR A 45 14.16 11.41 -11.55
N HIS A 46 14.02 10.08 -11.70
CA HIS A 46 15.10 9.10 -11.43
C HIS A 46 16.00 9.43 -10.23
N PRO A 47 15.44 9.66 -9.04
CA PRO A 47 16.15 10.27 -7.90
C PRO A 47 17.17 9.36 -7.21
N GLY A 48 17.33 8.11 -7.68
CA GLY A 48 18.18 7.12 -7.02
C GLY A 48 18.03 5.73 -7.64
N GLU A 49 18.27 4.70 -6.84
CA GLU A 49 18.18 3.30 -7.25
C GLU A 49 16.74 2.81 -7.08
N LEU A 50 16.13 2.25 -8.13
CA LEU A 50 14.78 1.70 -8.02
C LEU A 50 14.78 0.53 -7.02
N TRP A 51 13.73 0.44 -6.21
CA TRP A 51 13.57 -0.69 -5.30
C TRP A 51 12.08 -1.00 -5.07
N VAL A 52 11.45 -1.64 -6.04
CA VAL A 52 10.05 -2.06 -5.93
C VAL A 52 9.98 -3.44 -5.32
N LEU A 53 9.21 -3.61 -4.24
CA LEU A 53 8.95 -4.93 -3.66
C LEU A 53 7.55 -5.40 -4.04
N THR A 54 7.42 -6.68 -4.33
CA THR A 54 6.13 -7.35 -4.48
C THR A 54 5.99 -8.50 -3.49
N LEU A 55 4.74 -8.75 -3.10
CA LEU A 55 4.34 -9.93 -2.36
C LEU A 55 3.36 -10.72 -3.22
N ARG A 56 3.62 -12.02 -3.37
CA ARG A 56 2.70 -12.96 -4.02
C ARG A 56 2.29 -14.09 -3.08
N ASP A 57 1.07 -14.59 -3.26
CA ASP A 57 0.60 -15.79 -2.56
C ASP A 57 1.21 -17.08 -3.16
N GLU A 58 0.74 -18.24 -2.71
CA GLU A 58 1.22 -19.55 -3.20
C GLU A 58 0.71 -19.89 -4.61
N ALA A 59 -0.36 -19.24 -5.06
CA ALA A 59 -0.92 -19.36 -6.40
C ALA A 59 -0.34 -18.31 -7.37
N ASP A 60 0.71 -17.60 -6.95
CA ASP A 60 1.40 -16.54 -7.69
C ASP A 60 0.56 -15.28 -7.96
N ASN A 61 -0.55 -15.09 -7.25
CA ASN A 61 -1.33 -13.85 -7.36
C ASN A 61 -0.62 -12.71 -6.64
N LEU A 62 -0.63 -11.52 -7.25
CA LEU A 62 -0.06 -10.32 -6.66
C LEU A 62 -0.92 -9.82 -5.49
N GLN A 63 -0.33 -9.78 -4.30
CA GLN A 63 -1.01 -9.39 -3.05
C GLN A 63 -0.59 -8.01 -2.55
N ALA A 64 0.64 -7.58 -2.84
CA ALA A 64 1.11 -6.27 -2.47
C ALA A 64 2.17 -5.72 -3.41
N ILE A 65 2.24 -4.38 -3.48
CA ILE A 65 3.32 -3.63 -4.12
C ILE A 65 3.80 -2.52 -3.17
N PHE A 66 5.10 -2.43 -2.99
CA PHE A 66 5.78 -1.34 -2.30
C PHE A 66 6.63 -0.57 -3.31
N PRO A 67 6.12 0.55 -3.85
CA PRO A 67 6.84 1.34 -4.84
C PRO A 67 7.88 2.24 -4.16
N TRP A 68 9.06 1.68 -3.91
CA TRP A 68 10.16 2.39 -3.28
C TRP A 68 11.35 2.65 -4.21
N PHE A 69 12.24 3.50 -3.73
CA PHE A 69 13.58 3.69 -4.24
C PHE A 69 14.55 4.00 -3.11
N ILE A 70 15.83 3.75 -3.37
CA ILE A 70 16.92 4.04 -2.44
C ILE A 70 17.58 5.35 -2.87
N HIS A 71 17.55 6.32 -1.96
CA HIS A 71 18.25 7.59 -2.12
C HIS A 71 19.49 7.60 -1.23
N THR A 72 20.66 7.80 -1.84
CA THR A 72 21.93 7.88 -1.11
C THR A 72 22.26 9.35 -0.83
N GLN A 73 22.32 9.72 0.44
CA GLN A 73 22.74 11.05 0.86
C GLN A 73 24.14 10.99 1.49
N PRO A 74 25.03 11.98 1.22
CA PRO A 74 26.39 12.00 1.78
C PRO A 74 26.44 11.87 3.31
N GLU A 75 25.50 12.51 4.01
CA GLU A 75 25.51 12.56 5.49
C GLU A 75 24.64 11.49 6.17
N LYS A 76 23.59 11.02 5.48
CA LYS A 76 22.58 10.11 6.06
C LYS A 76 22.68 8.68 5.55
N GLY A 77 23.61 8.41 4.62
CA GLY A 77 23.75 7.11 3.97
C GLY A 77 22.56 6.80 3.06
N ARG A 78 22.24 5.50 2.93
CA ARG A 78 21.16 4.99 2.06
C ARG A 78 19.84 5.04 2.82
N ILE A 79 18.84 5.72 2.25
CA ILE A 79 17.49 5.78 2.80
C ILE A 79 16.47 5.27 1.78
N VAL A 80 15.43 4.60 2.26
CA VAL A 80 14.31 4.13 1.43
C VAL A 80 13.22 5.21 1.40
N ARG A 81 12.70 5.52 0.21
CA ARG A 81 11.62 6.50 -0.01
C ARG A 81 10.54 5.96 -0.94
N TRP A 82 9.33 6.49 -0.81
CA TRP A 82 8.23 6.24 -1.74
C TRP A 82 8.42 7.02 -3.04
N ILE A 83 8.19 6.34 -4.16
CA ILE A 83 8.01 7.00 -5.46
C ILE A 83 6.82 7.96 -5.34
N GLY A 84 7.00 9.22 -5.76
CA GLY A 84 6.04 10.31 -5.58
C GLY A 84 6.56 11.44 -4.67
N CYS A 85 7.33 11.08 -3.63
CA CYS A 85 7.96 11.92 -2.59
C CYS A 85 7.11 13.04 -1.92
N VAL A 86 7.52 13.37 -0.69
CA VAL A 86 6.68 13.71 0.48
C VAL A 86 6.26 15.19 0.59
N GLU A 87 6.74 16.09 -0.27
CA GLU A 87 6.57 17.54 -0.03
C GLU A 87 5.16 18.09 -0.35
N VAL A 88 4.32 17.32 -1.06
CA VAL A 88 2.98 17.80 -1.49
C VAL A 88 1.88 16.71 -1.42
N THR A 89 2.20 15.42 -1.25
CA THR A 89 1.21 14.33 -1.39
C THR A 89 1.19 13.38 -0.19
N ASP A 90 0.12 13.45 0.61
CA ASP A 90 -0.12 12.57 1.77
C ASP A 90 -0.76 11.21 1.39
N TYR A 91 -0.78 10.88 0.09
CA TYR A 91 -1.46 9.70 -0.47
C TYR A 91 -0.48 8.68 -1.05
N LEU A 92 0.68 8.52 -0.41
CA LEU A 92 1.69 7.51 -0.76
C LEU A 92 1.64 6.36 0.23
N GLY A 93 1.80 5.13 -0.27
CA GLY A 93 1.69 3.96 0.57
C GLY A 93 1.85 2.66 -0.20
N ALA A 94 1.77 1.55 0.53
CA ALA A 94 1.76 0.22 -0.05
C ALA A 94 0.39 -0.04 -0.69
N ILE A 95 0.41 -0.64 -1.87
CA ILE A 95 -0.81 -1.14 -2.52
C ILE A 95 -1.02 -2.54 -1.97
N LEU A 96 -2.13 -2.77 -1.26
CA LEU A 96 -2.41 -4.05 -0.60
C LEU A 96 -3.75 -4.59 -1.09
N GLN A 97 -3.79 -5.87 -1.45
CA GLN A 97 -5.04 -6.56 -1.73
C GLN A 97 -5.93 -6.49 -0.49
N LYS A 98 -7.18 -6.06 -0.67
CA LYS A 98 -8.15 -6.08 0.43
C LYS A 98 -8.39 -7.53 0.85
N THR A 99 -8.11 -7.86 2.11
CA THR A 99 -8.46 -9.17 2.67
C THR A 99 -9.98 -9.35 2.64
N PRO A 100 -10.52 -10.42 2.02
CA PRO A 100 -11.93 -10.74 2.12
C PRO A 100 -12.28 -11.01 3.59
N GLY A 101 -13.14 -10.19 4.19
CA GLY A 101 -13.81 -10.51 5.44
C GLY A 101 -12.92 -10.68 6.68
N ARG A 102 -12.26 -9.61 7.11
CA ARG A 102 -12.28 -9.29 8.55
C ARG A 102 -13.18 -8.07 8.71
N SER A 103 -14.47 -8.30 8.97
CA SER A 103 -15.22 -7.29 9.72
C SER A 103 -14.35 -6.94 10.93
N PRO A 104 -14.10 -5.66 11.24
CA PRO A 104 -13.53 -5.34 12.54
C PRO A 104 -14.50 -5.93 13.55
N ALA A 105 -14.08 -7.00 14.24
CA ALA A 105 -14.74 -7.44 15.46
C ALA A 105 -14.91 -6.17 16.29
N GLY A 106 -16.17 -5.85 16.57
CA GLY A 106 -16.61 -4.49 16.78
C GLY A 106 -15.75 -3.69 17.74
N TYR A 107 -15.56 -2.41 17.44
CA TYR A 107 -15.47 -1.40 18.48
C TYR A 107 -16.86 -1.22 19.11
N GLY A 108 -17.40 -2.30 19.68
CA GLY A 108 -18.39 -2.24 20.73
C GLY A 108 -17.62 -2.03 22.02
N CYS A 109 -17.28 -0.77 22.31
CA CYS A 109 -16.76 -0.38 23.60
C CYS A 109 -17.75 -0.88 24.67
N GLY A 110 -17.32 -1.86 25.46
CA GLY A 110 -18.02 -2.27 26.65
C GLY A 110 -18.00 -1.12 27.64
N LEU A 111 -19.13 -0.44 27.78
CA LEU A 111 -19.49 0.24 29.03
C LEU A 111 -20.45 -0.69 29.78
N SER A 112 -19.85 -1.59 30.56
CA SER A 112 -20.50 -2.15 31.74
C SER A 112 -20.64 -1.04 32.79
N GLY A 113 -21.88 -0.77 33.24
CA GLY A 113 -22.13 -0.13 34.52
C GLY A 113 -23.32 0.84 34.53
N GLY A 114 -24.44 0.41 35.12
CA GLY A 114 -25.52 1.33 35.48
C GLY A 114 -26.89 0.66 35.59
N ALA A 115 -27.13 -0.05 36.68
CA ALA A 115 -28.42 -0.61 37.03
C ALA A 115 -29.51 0.48 37.20
N GLN A 116 -30.73 0.24 36.69
CA GLN A 116 -31.97 0.38 37.48
C GLN A 116 -33.26 -0.08 36.75
N ARG A 117 -33.81 -1.16 37.33
CA ARG A 117 -35.21 -1.62 37.47
C ARG A 117 -36.11 -1.92 36.23
N PRO A 118 -36.84 -3.05 36.27
CA PRO A 118 -37.95 -3.31 35.37
C PRO A 118 -39.24 -2.70 35.92
N LEU A 119 -40.02 -2.05 35.07
CA LEU A 119 -41.46 -1.90 35.29
C LEU A 119 -42.18 -2.69 34.19
N ARG A 120 -42.92 -3.70 34.63
CA ARG A 120 -43.88 -4.48 33.86
C ARG A 120 -45.30 -4.02 34.28
N PRO A 121 -46.37 -4.50 33.64
CA PRO A 121 -47.21 -3.72 32.72
C PRO A 121 -48.58 -3.35 33.32
N HIS A 122 -49.32 -2.50 32.60
CA HIS A 122 -50.79 -2.55 32.51
C HIS A 122 -51.19 -2.28 31.06
#